data_AF-A0A1Q7HSD9-F1
#
_entry.id   AF-A0A1Q7HSD9-F1
#
_cell.length_a   1.000
_cell.length_b   1.000
_cell.length_c   1.000
_cell.angle_alpha   90.00
_cell.angle_beta   90.00
_cell.angle_gamma   90.00
#
_symmetry.space_group_name_H-M   'P 1'
#
loop_
_entity.id
_entity.type
_entity.pdbx_description
1 polymer ?
#
loop_
_entity_poly.entity_id
_entity_poly.type
_entity_poly.pdbx_seq_one_letter_code
_entity_poly.pdbx_strand_id
1 'polypeptide(L)'
;MVPFWFVPYALATGNTFVVKPSELVPCTLQTLADFVDRSGFPKGVFNLVNGDKGVAEAFLASPDVAGVSVVGRSTTARAVAEACVRTNKRFQAMGGAKNHLVVMPDARLDEVIRNMITSGYGCAGQRCMASSAIVCVGDATYREVTDRFVRASREVIVANPLDPKVADRPMVVGPVISAKAQDFILSMIDAGVKEGARLALDGRGVKVPGCDRGHYIGPTVFSEVRPGMTIHTTEIFGPVQVILKAGTLDEAIRILNDHPYGNGASIYTQNGYYARKFKLDAQAGMIGVNVGIPAPVACLPFGGMKASQFSHIKAQGKAIVGFYTQDKIVTERYWPEV
;
A
#
# COMPACT_ATOMS: atom_id res chain seq x y z
N MET A 1 -12.44 -1.11 -1.45
CA MET A 1 -11.79 0.22 -1.32
C MET A 1 -11.17 0.69 -2.64
N VAL A 2 -10.16 0.00 -3.19
CA VAL A 2 -9.36 0.50 -4.34
C VAL A 2 -10.15 0.82 -5.61
N PRO A 3 -11.15 0.03 -6.08
CA PRO A 3 -11.90 0.39 -7.28
C PRO A 3 -12.56 1.77 -7.22
N PHE A 4 -12.94 2.23 -6.02
CA PHE A 4 -13.54 3.56 -5.82
C PHE A 4 -12.54 4.71 -5.89
N TRP A 5 -11.25 4.43 -6.01
CA TRP A 5 -10.29 5.46 -6.37
C TRP A 5 -10.43 5.90 -7.83
N PHE A 6 -11.15 5.11 -8.64
CA PHE A 6 -11.25 5.26 -10.10
C PHE A 6 -12.70 5.44 -10.55
N VAL A 7 -13.58 4.49 -10.17
CA VAL A 7 -14.96 4.39 -10.70
C VAL A 7 -15.75 5.69 -10.56
N PRO A 8 -15.86 6.33 -9.37
CA PRO A 8 -16.67 7.54 -9.23
C PRO A 8 -16.21 8.68 -10.14
N TYR A 9 -14.89 8.85 -10.29
CA TYR A 9 -14.33 9.91 -11.13
C TYR A 9 -14.53 9.62 -12.61
N ALA A 10 -14.33 8.37 -13.05
CA ALA A 10 -14.55 7.97 -14.44
C ALA A 10 -16.01 8.20 -14.86
N LEU A 11 -16.96 7.73 -14.05
CA LEU A 11 -18.38 7.88 -14.34
C LEU A 11 -18.82 9.35 -14.30
N ALA A 12 -18.38 10.12 -13.30
CA ALA A 12 -18.74 11.53 -13.18
C ALA A 12 -18.17 12.41 -14.30
N THR A 13 -17.08 11.99 -14.94
CA THR A 13 -16.48 12.67 -16.10
C THR A 13 -17.04 12.18 -17.44
N GLY A 14 -18.07 11.33 -17.41
CA GLY A 14 -18.79 10.89 -18.62
C GLY A 14 -18.19 9.66 -19.32
N ASN A 15 -17.28 8.93 -18.67
CA ASN A 15 -16.71 7.71 -19.23
C ASN A 15 -17.58 6.48 -18.89
N THR A 16 -17.54 5.47 -19.74
CA THR A 16 -17.90 4.10 -19.36
C THR A 16 -16.70 3.43 -18.69
N PHE A 17 -16.95 2.47 -17.80
CA PHE A 17 -15.91 1.84 -17.00
C PHE A 17 -16.05 0.31 -17.00
N VAL A 18 -14.93 -0.37 -17.20
CA VAL A 18 -14.85 -1.84 -17.06
C VAL A 18 -13.85 -2.16 -15.95
N VAL A 19 -14.30 -2.86 -14.92
CA VAL A 19 -13.47 -3.26 -13.78
C VAL A 19 -13.17 -4.76 -13.83
N LYS A 20 -11.88 -5.11 -13.72
CA LYS A 20 -11.42 -6.48 -13.45
C LYS A 20 -10.80 -6.55 -12.05
N PRO A 21 -11.54 -7.02 -11.03
CA PRO A 21 -11.02 -7.13 -9.68
C PRO A 21 -10.04 -8.30 -9.53
N SER A 22 -9.45 -8.44 -8.35
CA SER A 22 -8.70 -9.65 -8.00
C SER A 22 -9.65 -10.86 -7.93
N GLU A 23 -9.25 -11.92 -8.59
CA GLU A 23 -9.91 -13.23 -8.59
C GLU A 23 -9.92 -13.91 -7.21
N LEU A 24 -9.11 -13.42 -6.26
CA LEU A 24 -9.06 -13.96 -4.90
C LEU A 24 -10.21 -13.46 -4.01
N VAL A 25 -10.83 -12.32 -4.36
CA VAL A 25 -11.91 -11.69 -3.56
C VAL A 25 -13.01 -11.06 -4.44
N PRO A 26 -13.62 -11.82 -5.38
CA PRO A 26 -14.51 -11.24 -6.39
C PRO A 26 -15.88 -10.83 -5.82
N CYS A 27 -16.36 -11.49 -4.76
CA CYS A 27 -17.74 -11.38 -4.27
C CYS A 27 -18.13 -9.96 -3.87
N THR A 28 -17.22 -9.20 -3.26
CA THR A 28 -17.49 -7.82 -2.83
C THR A 28 -17.78 -6.91 -4.02
N LEU A 29 -17.05 -7.05 -5.14
CA LEU A 29 -17.33 -6.26 -6.34
C LEU A 29 -18.57 -6.72 -7.08
N GLN A 30 -18.89 -8.03 -7.05
CA GLN A 30 -20.14 -8.55 -7.62
C GLN A 30 -21.36 -7.93 -6.92
N THR A 31 -21.37 -7.98 -5.58
CA THR A 31 -22.44 -7.34 -4.78
C THR A 31 -22.54 -5.83 -5.08
N LEU A 32 -21.40 -5.18 -5.32
CA LEU A 32 -21.37 -3.78 -5.68
C LEU A 32 -21.92 -3.49 -7.08
N ALA A 33 -21.63 -4.36 -8.04
CA ALA A 33 -22.20 -4.26 -9.39
C ALA A 33 -23.74 -4.31 -9.34
N ASP A 34 -24.31 -5.18 -8.50
CA ASP A 34 -25.76 -5.24 -8.28
C ASP A 34 -26.32 -3.92 -7.74
N PHE A 35 -25.61 -3.26 -6.82
CA PHE A 35 -26.01 -1.94 -6.34
C PHE A 35 -25.89 -0.85 -7.41
N VAL A 36 -24.85 -0.89 -8.26
CA VAL A 36 -24.70 0.06 -9.36
C VAL A 36 -25.83 -0.10 -10.37
N ASP A 37 -26.19 -1.33 -10.72
CA ASP A 37 -27.30 -1.63 -11.65
C ASP A 37 -28.64 -1.08 -11.12
N ARG A 38 -28.88 -1.23 -9.81
CA ARG A 38 -30.06 -0.68 -9.12
C ARG A 38 -30.04 0.83 -8.93
N SER A 39 -28.90 1.50 -9.14
CA SER A 39 -28.75 2.96 -8.94
C SER A 39 -29.22 3.79 -10.14
N GLY A 40 -29.68 3.17 -11.22
CA GLY A 40 -30.24 3.86 -12.38
C GLY A 40 -29.21 4.32 -13.42
N PHE A 41 -27.97 3.84 -13.37
CA PHE A 41 -27.02 4.06 -14.46
C PHE A 41 -27.51 3.38 -15.75
N PRO A 42 -27.33 4.00 -16.93
CA PRO A 42 -27.59 3.33 -18.20
C PRO A 42 -26.80 2.02 -18.33
N LYS A 43 -27.40 1.01 -18.97
CA LYS A 43 -26.75 -0.29 -19.19
C LYS A 43 -25.41 -0.11 -19.92
N GLY A 44 -24.38 -0.80 -19.45
CA GLY A 44 -23.04 -0.76 -20.03
C GLY A 44 -22.17 0.42 -19.57
N VAL A 45 -22.68 1.35 -18.76
CA VAL A 45 -21.86 2.43 -18.19
C VAL A 45 -20.84 1.90 -17.18
N PHE A 46 -21.23 0.92 -16.37
CA PHE A 46 -20.34 0.19 -15.49
C PHE A 46 -20.42 -1.30 -15.80
N ASN A 47 -19.27 -1.95 -16.00
CA ASN A 47 -19.19 -3.36 -16.30
C ASN A 47 -18.18 -4.02 -15.37
N LEU A 48 -18.54 -5.17 -14.81
CA LEU A 48 -17.65 -6.02 -14.02
C LEU A 48 -17.29 -7.25 -14.85
N VAL A 49 -16.00 -7.46 -15.08
CA VAL A 49 -15.49 -8.66 -15.77
C VAL A 49 -14.49 -9.35 -14.86
N ASN A 50 -14.91 -10.47 -14.27
CA ASN A 50 -14.00 -11.33 -13.51
C ASN A 50 -13.11 -12.13 -14.48
N GLY A 51 -11.91 -12.46 -14.03
CA GLY A 51 -10.96 -13.26 -14.80
C GLY A 51 -9.56 -13.06 -14.25
N ASP A 52 -8.57 -13.62 -14.92
CA ASP A 52 -7.17 -13.61 -14.51
C ASP A 52 -6.35 -12.61 -15.35
N LYS A 53 -5.15 -13.01 -15.79
CA LYS A 53 -4.28 -12.25 -16.68
C LYS A 53 -4.86 -12.13 -18.10
N GLY A 54 -5.58 -13.14 -18.61
CA GLY A 54 -6.11 -13.13 -19.98
C GLY A 54 -7.11 -11.99 -20.22
N VAL A 55 -7.97 -11.71 -19.24
CA VAL A 55 -8.89 -10.56 -19.31
C VAL A 55 -8.13 -9.23 -19.33
N ALA A 56 -7.09 -9.09 -18.50
CA ALA A 56 -6.28 -7.88 -18.48
C ALA A 56 -5.54 -7.66 -19.82
N GLU A 57 -5.00 -8.72 -20.42
CA GLU A 57 -4.36 -8.65 -21.75
C GLU A 57 -5.37 -8.27 -22.84
N ALA A 58 -6.59 -8.80 -22.79
CA ALA A 58 -7.65 -8.42 -23.71
C ALA A 58 -7.99 -6.93 -23.62
N PHE A 59 -8.07 -6.36 -22.42
CA PHE A 59 -8.30 -4.92 -22.24
C PHE A 59 -7.14 -4.07 -22.79
N LEU A 60 -5.90 -4.51 -22.58
CA LEU A 60 -4.73 -3.82 -23.09
C LEU A 60 -4.64 -3.86 -24.62
N ALA A 61 -5.05 -4.97 -25.24
CA ALA A 61 -5.05 -5.14 -26.69
C ALA A 61 -6.22 -4.44 -27.40
N SER A 62 -7.37 -4.27 -26.72
CA SER A 62 -8.57 -3.70 -27.35
C SER A 62 -8.36 -2.24 -27.77
N PRO A 63 -8.68 -1.86 -29.02
CA PRO A 63 -8.59 -0.47 -29.47
C PRO A 63 -9.60 0.45 -28.76
N ASP A 64 -10.70 -0.10 -28.24
CA ASP A 64 -11.80 0.67 -27.62
C ASP A 64 -11.46 1.18 -26.21
N VAL A 65 -10.41 0.62 -25.57
CA VAL A 65 -9.97 1.07 -24.25
C VAL A 65 -9.04 2.27 -24.38
N ALA A 66 -9.51 3.45 -23.96
CA ALA A 66 -8.73 4.69 -24.03
C ALA A 66 -7.65 4.82 -22.93
N GLY A 67 -7.87 4.19 -21.77
CA GLY A 67 -6.90 4.23 -20.68
C GLY A 67 -7.10 3.16 -19.61
N VAL A 68 -6.04 2.87 -18.85
CA VAL A 68 -6.01 1.78 -17.86
C VAL A 68 -5.46 2.28 -16.52
N SER A 69 -6.20 2.02 -15.44
CA SER A 69 -5.72 2.21 -14.07
C SER A 69 -5.47 0.85 -13.41
N VAL A 70 -4.23 0.60 -12.96
CA VAL A 70 -3.83 -0.64 -12.28
C VAL A 70 -3.21 -0.33 -10.92
N VAL A 71 -3.59 -1.13 -9.93
CA VAL A 71 -2.99 -1.15 -8.59
C VAL A 71 -2.63 -2.60 -8.27
N GLY A 72 -1.36 -2.86 -7.99
CA GLY A 72 -0.89 -4.21 -7.70
C GLY A 72 0.60 -4.27 -7.43
N ARG A 73 1.22 -5.41 -7.69
CA ARG A 73 2.68 -5.59 -7.56
C ARG A 73 3.41 -4.72 -8.58
N SER A 74 4.60 -4.23 -8.23
CA SER A 74 5.39 -3.37 -9.14
C SER A 74 5.74 -4.05 -10.48
N THR A 75 5.94 -5.37 -10.50
CA THR A 75 6.18 -6.12 -11.74
C THR A 75 4.97 -6.10 -12.67
N THR A 76 3.77 -6.32 -12.14
CA THR A 76 2.51 -6.22 -12.89
C THR A 76 2.24 -4.79 -13.34
N ALA A 77 2.39 -3.81 -12.44
CA ALA A 77 2.18 -2.40 -12.76
C ALA A 77 3.11 -1.92 -13.88
N ARG A 78 4.38 -2.35 -13.86
CA ARG A 78 5.35 -2.08 -14.93
C ARG A 78 4.92 -2.71 -16.26
N ALA A 79 4.56 -4.00 -16.26
CA ALA A 79 4.14 -4.69 -17.48
C ALA A 79 2.90 -4.04 -18.13
N VAL A 80 1.94 -3.60 -17.32
CA VAL A 80 0.77 -2.86 -17.78
C VAL A 80 1.17 -1.50 -18.35
N ALA A 81 2.05 -0.76 -17.66
CA ALA A 81 2.54 0.53 -18.16
C ALA A 81 3.23 0.39 -19.53
N GLU A 82 4.14 -0.59 -19.68
CA GLU A 82 4.81 -0.88 -20.95
C GLU A 82 3.81 -1.25 -22.06
N ALA A 83 2.80 -2.05 -21.75
CA ALA A 83 1.75 -2.40 -22.71
C ALA A 83 0.95 -1.16 -23.14
N CYS A 84 0.52 -0.33 -22.19
CA CYS A 84 -0.21 0.90 -22.49
C CYS A 84 0.60 1.86 -23.37
N VAL A 85 1.91 2.00 -23.12
CA VAL A 85 2.79 2.81 -23.97
C VAL A 85 2.84 2.26 -25.40
N ARG A 86 3.02 0.95 -25.57
CA ARG A 86 3.03 0.31 -26.91
C ARG A 86 1.72 0.49 -27.67
N THR A 87 0.59 0.56 -26.97
CA THR A 87 -0.74 0.70 -27.57
C THR A 87 -1.28 2.12 -27.54
N ASN A 88 -0.45 3.12 -27.20
CA ASN A 88 -0.82 4.53 -27.08
C ASN A 88 -2.04 4.81 -26.16
N LYS A 89 -2.14 4.06 -25.05
CA LYS A 89 -3.20 4.23 -24.04
C LYS A 89 -2.71 5.07 -22.88
N ARG A 90 -3.57 5.91 -22.33
CA ARG A 90 -3.30 6.58 -21.04
C ARG A 90 -3.24 5.55 -19.92
N PHE A 91 -2.38 5.76 -18.93
CA PHE A 91 -2.34 4.84 -17.80
C PHE A 91 -2.00 5.47 -16.45
N GLN A 92 -2.49 4.83 -15.40
CA GLN A 92 -2.08 5.00 -14.02
C GLN A 92 -1.64 3.64 -13.49
N ALA A 93 -0.38 3.51 -13.06
CA ALA A 93 0.17 2.22 -12.68
C ALA A 93 0.87 2.31 -11.32
N MET A 94 0.19 1.84 -10.27
CA MET A 94 0.68 1.83 -8.89
C MET A 94 1.16 0.45 -8.49
N GLY A 95 2.37 0.41 -7.94
CA GLY A 95 3.11 -0.78 -7.58
C GLY A 95 3.15 -1.07 -6.08
N GLY A 96 4.12 -1.89 -5.69
CA GLY A 96 4.41 -2.27 -4.32
C GLY A 96 5.14 -1.20 -3.52
N ALA A 97 5.37 -1.51 -2.26
CA ALA A 97 5.93 -0.60 -1.28
C ALA A 97 6.86 -1.27 -0.26
N LYS A 98 7.68 -0.44 0.37
CA LYS A 98 8.35 -0.71 1.65
C LYS A 98 8.34 0.60 2.40
N ASN A 99 7.34 0.82 3.25
CA ASN A 99 7.16 2.12 3.90
C ASN A 99 8.00 2.17 5.17
N HIS A 100 8.85 3.20 5.26
CA HIS A 100 9.72 3.43 6.41
C HIS A 100 9.08 4.43 7.38
N LEU A 101 9.13 4.11 8.66
CA LEU A 101 8.81 5.01 9.77
C LEU A 101 10.09 5.35 10.52
N VAL A 102 10.50 6.61 10.44
CA VAL A 102 11.67 7.13 11.16
C VAL A 102 11.27 7.56 12.55
N VAL A 103 11.97 7.10 13.59
CA VAL A 103 11.76 7.50 14.98
C VAL A 103 12.95 8.31 15.47
N MET A 104 12.70 9.57 15.80
CA MET A 104 13.71 10.45 16.40
C MET A 104 13.78 10.25 17.92
N PRO A 105 14.90 10.60 18.58
CA PRO A 105 15.05 10.48 20.04
C PRO A 105 14.02 11.26 20.85
N ASP A 106 13.45 12.33 20.27
CA ASP A 106 12.45 13.18 20.90
C ASP A 106 11.00 12.73 20.63
N ALA A 107 10.80 11.58 19.99
CA ALA A 107 9.48 11.07 19.66
C ALA A 107 8.71 10.61 20.91
N ARG A 108 7.39 10.79 20.89
CA ARG A 108 6.49 10.26 21.93
C ARG A 108 6.26 8.76 21.72
N LEU A 109 7.06 7.93 22.39
CA LEU A 109 7.14 6.51 22.09
C LEU A 109 5.80 5.76 22.24
N ASP A 110 4.93 6.13 23.18
CA ASP A 110 3.64 5.44 23.33
C ASP A 110 2.74 5.65 22.09
N GLU A 111 2.77 6.85 21.50
CA GLU A 111 2.06 7.15 20.25
C GLU A 111 2.71 6.45 19.05
N VAL A 112 4.04 6.40 19.02
CA VAL A 112 4.84 5.69 18.01
C VAL A 112 4.45 4.22 17.97
N ILE A 113 4.53 3.53 19.11
CA ILE A 113 4.26 2.10 19.22
C ILE A 113 2.82 1.79 18.81
N ARG A 114 1.83 2.53 19.34
CA ARG A 114 0.42 2.36 18.96
C ARG A 114 0.20 2.51 17.45
N ASN A 115 0.82 3.51 16.83
CA ASN A 115 0.70 3.74 15.39
C ASN A 115 1.43 2.66 14.57
N MET A 116 2.58 2.17 15.02
CA MET A 116 3.31 1.09 14.36
C MET A 116 2.56 -0.24 14.39
N ILE A 117 1.92 -0.57 15.52
CA ILE A 117 1.09 -1.77 15.65
C ILE A 117 -0.06 -1.76 14.64
N THR A 118 -0.81 -0.65 14.57
CA THR A 118 -1.97 -0.53 13.66
C THR A 118 -1.56 -0.42 12.20
N SER A 119 -0.49 0.32 11.89
CA SER A 119 0.03 0.49 10.53
C SER A 119 0.74 -0.75 10.00
N GLY A 120 1.43 -1.50 10.85
CA GLY A 120 2.22 -2.66 10.46
C GLY A 120 1.42 -3.95 10.37
N TYR A 121 0.50 -4.20 11.30
CA TYR A 121 -0.23 -5.47 11.37
C TYR A 121 -1.70 -5.36 10.96
N GLY A 122 -2.26 -4.15 10.83
CA GLY A 122 -3.62 -3.96 10.33
C GLY A 122 -3.81 -4.63 8.96
N CYS A 123 -4.92 -5.34 8.76
CA CYS A 123 -5.15 -6.21 7.58
C CYS A 123 -4.05 -7.28 7.38
N ALA A 124 -3.48 -7.80 8.47
CA ALA A 124 -2.34 -8.73 8.46
C ALA A 124 -1.12 -8.20 7.69
N GLY A 125 -0.90 -6.88 7.66
CA GLY A 125 0.19 -6.25 6.92
C GLY A 125 0.02 -6.26 5.38
N GLN A 126 -1.13 -6.72 4.87
CA GLN A 126 -1.44 -6.79 3.44
C GLN A 126 -1.95 -5.45 2.90
N ARG A 127 -1.13 -4.39 3.04
CA ARG A 127 -1.48 -3.04 2.59
C ARG A 127 -0.25 -2.40 1.94
N CYS A 128 -0.42 -1.76 0.78
CA CYS A 128 0.67 -0.98 0.16
C CYS A 128 1.11 0.21 1.02
N MET A 129 0.29 0.63 1.98
CA MET A 129 0.60 1.67 2.97
C MET A 129 0.94 1.10 4.36
N ALA A 130 1.10 -0.22 4.50
CA ALA A 130 1.55 -0.80 5.77
C ALA A 130 2.95 -0.28 6.09
N SER A 131 3.18 0.12 7.34
CA SER A 131 4.54 0.25 7.82
C SER A 131 5.19 -1.13 7.77
N SER A 132 6.42 -1.20 7.29
CA SER A 132 7.14 -2.48 7.22
C SER A 132 8.61 -2.36 7.61
N ALA A 133 9.13 -1.13 7.71
CA ALA A 133 10.47 -0.83 8.18
C ALA A 133 10.42 0.31 9.20
N ILE A 134 10.98 0.07 10.38
CA ILE A 134 11.13 1.07 11.44
C ILE A 134 12.61 1.47 11.46
N VAL A 135 12.92 2.75 11.32
CA VAL A 135 14.29 3.26 11.35
C VAL A 135 14.46 4.12 12.59
N CYS A 136 15.16 3.60 13.60
CA CYS A 136 15.39 4.32 14.85
C CYS A 136 16.68 5.14 14.75
N VAL A 137 16.60 6.44 15.05
CA VAL A 137 17.77 7.32 15.09
C VAL A 137 18.37 7.31 16.49
N GLY A 138 19.61 6.84 16.60
CA GLY A 138 20.37 6.73 17.83
C GLY A 138 20.15 5.41 18.61
N ASP A 139 21.19 5.01 19.35
CA ASP A 139 21.26 3.75 20.08
C ASP A 139 20.19 3.59 21.16
N ALA A 140 19.95 4.65 21.92
CA ALA A 140 18.95 4.64 22.99
C ALA A 140 17.54 4.46 22.42
N THR A 141 17.19 5.23 21.39
CA THR A 141 15.92 5.12 20.66
C THR A 141 15.74 3.72 20.10
N TYR A 142 16.77 3.16 19.45
CA TYR A 142 16.71 1.82 18.88
C TYR A 142 16.42 0.75 19.92
N ARG A 143 17.12 0.76 21.07
CA ARG A 143 16.89 -0.21 22.15
C ARG A 143 15.47 -0.11 22.71
N GLU A 144 15.04 1.11 23.03
CA GLU A 144 13.74 1.35 23.66
C GLU A 144 12.57 1.01 22.72
N VAL A 145 12.63 1.45 21.46
CA VAL A 145 11.61 1.14 20.45
C VAL A 145 11.55 -0.36 20.20
N THR A 146 12.70 -1.04 20.09
CA THR A 146 12.73 -2.49 19.85
C THR A 146 12.06 -3.25 20.99
N ASP A 147 12.41 -2.96 22.25
CA ASP A 147 11.82 -3.63 23.41
C ASP A 147 10.31 -3.37 23.51
N ARG A 148 9.89 -2.10 23.47
CA ARG A 148 8.46 -1.75 23.56
C ARG A 148 7.65 -2.31 22.39
N PHE A 149 8.19 -2.26 21.17
CA PHE A 149 7.49 -2.76 20.00
C PHE A 149 7.32 -4.27 20.02
N VAL A 150 8.35 -5.02 20.45
CA VAL A 150 8.26 -6.47 20.62
C VAL A 150 7.23 -6.82 21.69
N ARG A 151 7.21 -6.13 22.82
CA ARG A 151 6.19 -6.33 23.87
C ARG A 151 4.79 -6.06 23.34
N ALA A 152 4.56 -4.90 22.73
CA ALA A 152 3.26 -4.56 22.16
C ALA A 152 2.83 -5.52 21.04
N SER A 153 3.78 -6.04 20.24
CA SER A 153 3.50 -7.00 19.18
C SER A 153 3.03 -8.36 19.72
N ARG A 154 3.48 -8.78 20.91
CA ARG A 154 3.00 -10.01 21.56
C ARG A 154 1.54 -9.93 21.99
N GLU A 155 1.05 -8.73 22.29
CA GLU A 155 -0.32 -8.47 22.72
C GLU A 155 -1.31 -8.35 21.55
N VAL A 156 -0.82 -8.40 20.30
CA VAL A 156 -1.69 -8.31 19.11
C VAL A 156 -2.51 -9.58 18.97
N ILE A 157 -3.83 -9.39 18.93
CA ILE A 157 -4.80 -10.49 18.82
C ILE A 157 -4.78 -11.04 17.39
N VAL A 158 -4.44 -12.32 17.26
CA VAL A 158 -4.57 -13.09 16.02
C VAL A 158 -5.76 -14.04 16.17
N ALA A 159 -6.80 -13.85 15.37
CA ALA A 159 -8.03 -14.61 15.50
C ALA A 159 -8.83 -14.64 14.19
N ASN A 160 -9.90 -15.45 14.16
CA ASN A 160 -10.94 -15.30 13.14
C ASN A 160 -11.63 -13.95 13.34
N PRO A 161 -11.56 -13.01 12.36
CA PRO A 161 -12.20 -11.71 12.49
C PRO A 161 -13.74 -11.79 12.54
N LEU A 162 -14.33 -12.95 12.21
CA LEU A 162 -15.76 -13.21 12.32
C LEU A 162 -16.16 -13.84 13.66
N ASP A 163 -15.21 -14.13 14.56
CA ASP A 163 -15.54 -14.64 15.89
C ASP A 163 -16.18 -13.53 16.73
N PRO A 164 -17.44 -13.71 17.22
CA PRO A 164 -18.12 -12.72 18.04
C PRO A 164 -17.33 -12.29 19.29
N LYS A 165 -16.44 -13.13 19.82
CA LYS A 165 -15.62 -12.82 21.00
C LYS A 165 -14.61 -11.70 20.76
N VAL A 166 -14.26 -11.45 19.51
CA VAL A 166 -13.26 -10.43 19.11
C VAL A 166 -13.83 -9.39 18.15
N ALA A 167 -15.11 -9.47 17.78
CA ALA A 167 -15.74 -8.59 16.80
C ALA A 167 -15.66 -7.10 17.21
N ASP A 168 -15.77 -6.79 18.50
CA ASP A 168 -15.69 -5.42 19.02
C ASP A 168 -14.25 -4.96 19.32
N ARG A 169 -13.24 -5.82 19.06
CA ARG A 169 -11.85 -5.44 19.30
C ARG A 169 -11.39 -4.47 18.22
N PRO A 170 -10.71 -3.36 18.60
CA PRO A 170 -10.30 -2.34 17.64
C PRO A 170 -9.25 -2.83 16.64
N MET A 171 -8.57 -3.94 16.97
CA MET A 171 -7.53 -4.52 16.14
C MET A 171 -7.52 -6.05 16.30
N VAL A 172 -7.81 -6.74 15.21
CA VAL A 172 -7.67 -8.19 15.08
C VAL A 172 -6.91 -8.48 13.79
N VAL A 173 -5.87 -9.31 13.89
CA VAL A 173 -5.13 -9.80 12.73
C VAL A 173 -5.77 -11.09 12.25
N GLY A 174 -6.36 -11.02 11.05
CA GLY A 174 -6.91 -12.17 10.34
C GLY A 174 -5.85 -12.96 9.56
N PRO A 175 -6.27 -13.93 8.74
CA PRO A 175 -5.36 -14.71 7.91
C PRO A 175 -4.80 -13.87 6.76
N VAL A 176 -3.67 -14.32 6.21
CA VAL A 176 -3.18 -13.84 4.91
C VAL A 176 -4.00 -14.44 3.77
N ILE A 177 -3.95 -13.82 2.59
CA ILE A 177 -4.94 -14.04 1.53
C ILE A 177 -4.96 -15.46 0.95
N SER A 178 -3.86 -16.21 1.01
CA SER A 178 -3.75 -17.54 0.41
C SER A 178 -2.58 -18.34 1.00
N ALA A 179 -2.60 -19.67 0.82
CA ALA A 179 -1.46 -20.54 1.14
C ALA A 179 -0.16 -20.07 0.46
N LYS A 180 -0.23 -19.70 -0.83
CA LYS A 180 0.93 -19.17 -1.57
C LYS A 180 1.51 -17.89 -0.94
N ALA A 181 0.65 -17.02 -0.42
CA ALA A 181 1.09 -15.82 0.31
C ALA A 181 1.73 -16.21 1.65
N GLN A 182 1.14 -17.17 2.36
CA GLN A 182 1.69 -17.71 3.60
C GLN A 182 3.10 -18.29 3.38
N ASP A 183 3.26 -19.18 2.41
CA ASP A 183 4.55 -19.80 2.08
C ASP A 183 5.62 -18.76 1.72
N PHE A 184 5.24 -17.74 0.93
CA PHE A 184 6.14 -16.65 0.61
C PHE A 184 6.58 -15.88 1.86
N ILE A 185 5.65 -15.51 2.74
CA ILE A 185 5.99 -14.78 3.97
C ILE A 185 6.88 -15.64 4.88
N LEU A 186 6.57 -16.93 5.05
CA LEU A 186 7.41 -17.86 5.82
C LEU A 186 8.84 -17.93 5.24
N SER A 187 8.97 -18.02 3.91
CA SER A 187 10.29 -18.02 3.25
C SER A 187 11.08 -16.72 3.47
N MET A 188 10.39 -15.58 3.58
CA MET A 188 11.04 -14.30 3.92
C MET A 188 11.52 -14.27 5.37
N ILE A 189 10.75 -14.85 6.30
CA ILE A 189 11.18 -14.98 7.70
C ILE A 189 12.44 -15.85 7.77
N ASP A 190 12.47 -16.98 7.07
CA ASP A 190 13.64 -17.86 7.02
C ASP A 190 14.86 -17.16 6.40
N ALA A 191 14.67 -16.39 5.32
CA ALA A 191 15.72 -15.58 4.70
C ALA A 191 16.30 -14.56 5.68
N GLY A 192 15.46 -13.88 6.46
CA GLY A 192 15.89 -12.93 7.50
C GLY A 192 16.79 -13.57 8.55
N VAL A 193 16.41 -14.74 9.06
CA VAL A 193 17.24 -15.50 10.01
C VAL A 193 18.57 -15.90 9.37
N LYS A 194 18.54 -16.40 8.13
CA LYS A 194 19.73 -16.84 7.40
C LYS A 194 20.74 -15.71 7.15
N GLU A 195 20.25 -14.50 6.92
CA GLU A 195 21.10 -13.31 6.70
C GLU A 195 21.63 -12.68 8.01
N GLY A 196 21.29 -13.29 9.15
CA GLY A 196 21.77 -12.88 10.47
C GLY A 196 21.01 -11.69 11.06
N ALA A 197 19.76 -11.44 10.62
CA ALA A 197 18.86 -10.59 11.36
C ALA A 197 18.37 -11.33 12.63
N ARG A 198 18.20 -10.59 13.72
CA ARG A 198 17.71 -11.18 14.97
C ARG A 198 16.19 -11.27 14.94
N LEU A 199 15.66 -12.50 14.97
CA LEU A 199 14.21 -12.75 15.11
C LEU A 199 13.77 -12.50 16.56
N ALA A 200 13.32 -11.28 16.85
CA ALA A 200 12.96 -10.83 18.20
C ALA A 200 11.55 -11.29 18.62
N LEU A 201 10.67 -11.54 17.64
CA LEU A 201 9.37 -12.18 17.82
C LEU A 201 9.08 -13.08 16.62
N ASP A 202 8.76 -14.35 16.87
CA ASP A 202 8.47 -15.35 15.84
C ASP A 202 6.98 -15.65 15.76
N GLY A 203 6.33 -15.22 14.68
CA GLY A 203 4.90 -15.44 14.43
C GLY A 203 4.58 -16.70 13.63
N ARG A 204 5.55 -17.52 13.23
CA ARG A 204 5.33 -18.68 12.32
C ARG A 204 4.43 -19.77 12.91
N GLY A 205 4.46 -19.92 14.24
CA GLY A 205 3.76 -20.99 14.96
C GLY A 205 2.36 -20.64 15.48
N VAL A 206 1.76 -19.52 15.04
CA VAL A 206 0.46 -19.08 15.57
C VAL A 206 -0.63 -20.12 15.29
N LYS A 207 -1.44 -20.43 16.31
CA LYS A 207 -2.60 -21.32 16.19
C LYS A 207 -3.85 -20.54 16.53
N VAL A 208 -4.83 -20.55 15.62
CA VAL A 208 -6.13 -19.91 15.83
C VAL A 208 -7.17 -21.01 16.02
N PRO A 209 -7.81 -21.12 17.21
CA PRO A 209 -8.80 -22.15 17.48
C PRO A 209 -9.92 -22.20 16.43
N GLY A 210 -10.24 -23.41 15.94
CA GLY A 210 -11.28 -23.62 14.93
C GLY A 210 -10.88 -23.20 13.52
N CYS A 211 -9.63 -22.79 13.31
CA CYS A 211 -9.13 -22.32 12.01
C CYS A 211 -7.86 -23.07 11.55
N ASP A 212 -7.80 -24.38 11.79
CA ASP A 212 -6.61 -25.21 11.48
C ASP A 212 -6.20 -25.19 10.00
N ARG A 213 -7.14 -24.89 9.09
CA ARG A 213 -6.90 -24.75 7.64
C ARG A 213 -6.68 -23.31 7.19
N GLY A 214 -6.66 -22.36 8.12
CA GLY A 214 -6.49 -20.94 7.83
C GLY A 214 -5.03 -20.55 7.62
N HIS A 215 -4.81 -19.56 6.77
CA HIS A 215 -3.47 -19.07 6.44
C HIS A 215 -3.00 -18.02 7.45
N TYR A 216 -2.81 -18.41 8.70
CA TYR A 216 -2.42 -17.47 9.76
C TYR A 216 -0.91 -17.36 9.88
N ILE A 217 -0.44 -16.13 10.09
CA ILE A 217 0.92 -15.78 10.51
C ILE A 217 0.77 -14.74 11.60
N GLY A 218 1.46 -14.95 12.72
CA GLY A 218 1.44 -14.01 13.83
C GLY A 218 2.35 -12.79 13.57
N PRO A 219 2.19 -11.74 14.38
CA PRO A 219 3.16 -10.65 14.45
C PRO A 219 4.59 -11.19 14.52
N THR A 220 5.43 -10.76 13.60
CA THR A 220 6.82 -11.18 13.50
C THR A 220 7.71 -9.94 13.47
N VAL A 221 8.76 -9.92 14.29
CA VAL A 221 9.64 -8.75 14.42
C VAL A 221 11.09 -9.19 14.25
N PHE A 222 11.77 -8.58 13.29
CA PHE A 222 13.21 -8.64 13.15
C PHE A 222 13.85 -7.35 13.69
N SER A 223 14.86 -7.50 14.53
CA SER A 223 15.79 -6.45 14.91
C SER A 223 17.15 -6.69 14.26
N GLU A 224 18.05 -5.71 14.36
CA GLU A 224 19.42 -5.77 13.82
C GLU A 224 19.43 -5.94 12.29
N VAL A 225 18.37 -5.45 11.63
CA VAL A 225 18.23 -5.49 10.19
C VAL A 225 19.11 -4.40 9.58
N ARG A 226 19.90 -4.80 8.58
CA ARG A 226 20.80 -3.91 7.83
C ARG A 226 20.20 -3.59 6.46
N PRO A 227 20.42 -2.38 5.92
CA PRO A 227 20.08 -2.09 4.53
C PRO A 227 20.67 -3.15 3.59
N GLY A 228 19.87 -3.59 2.61
CA GLY A 228 20.29 -4.59 1.63
C GLY A 228 19.93 -6.05 1.97
N MET A 229 19.54 -6.36 3.21
CA MET A 229 18.95 -7.66 3.54
C MET A 229 17.68 -7.92 2.72
N THR A 230 17.40 -9.18 2.36
CA THR A 230 16.23 -9.58 1.57
C THR A 230 14.93 -9.13 2.24
N ILE A 231 14.84 -9.27 3.57
CA ILE A 231 13.69 -8.83 4.36
C ILE A 231 13.52 -7.30 4.43
N HIS A 232 14.56 -6.53 4.10
CA HIS A 232 14.49 -5.08 3.97
C HIS A 232 14.11 -4.66 2.55
N THR A 233 14.73 -5.27 1.53
CA THR A 233 14.56 -4.88 0.12
C THR A 233 13.26 -5.39 -0.52
N THR A 234 12.68 -6.45 0.05
CA THR A 234 11.48 -7.11 -0.48
C THR A 234 10.21 -6.62 0.23
N GLU A 235 9.15 -6.36 -0.54
CA GLU A 235 7.80 -6.20 0.00
C GLU A 235 7.26 -7.57 0.45
N ILE A 236 7.24 -7.81 1.76
CA ILE A 236 6.80 -9.10 2.33
C ILE A 236 5.27 -9.22 2.27
N PHE A 237 4.54 -8.11 2.44
CA PHE A 237 3.08 -8.05 2.39
C PHE A 237 2.40 -9.00 3.39
N GLY A 238 2.92 -9.02 4.62
CA GLY A 238 2.47 -9.85 5.74
C GLY A 238 2.77 -9.18 7.07
N PRO A 239 2.41 -9.80 8.22
CA PRO A 239 2.57 -9.20 9.54
C PRO A 239 4.03 -9.32 10.04
N VAL A 240 4.99 -8.87 9.23
CA VAL A 240 6.43 -8.92 9.49
C VAL A 240 7.00 -7.52 9.48
N GLN A 241 7.67 -7.14 10.56
CA GLN A 241 8.29 -5.82 10.75
C GLN A 241 9.81 -5.95 10.85
N VAL A 242 10.52 -5.04 10.20
CA VAL A 242 11.98 -4.93 10.34
C VAL A 242 12.36 -3.65 11.07
N ILE A 243 13.26 -3.74 12.04
CA ILE A 243 13.80 -2.60 12.78
C ILE A 243 15.27 -2.40 12.40
N LEU A 244 15.54 -1.23 11.83
CA LEU A 244 16.85 -0.75 11.44
C LEU A 244 17.30 0.36 12.40
N LYS A 245 18.61 0.59 12.42
CA LYS A 245 19.26 1.64 13.18
C LYS A 245 19.93 2.63 12.24
N ALA A 246 19.82 3.91 12.55
CA ALA A 246 20.58 5.00 11.92
C ALA A 246 21.24 5.85 13.02
N GLY A 247 22.42 6.39 12.76
CA GLY A 247 23.11 7.32 13.65
C GLY A 247 22.53 8.73 13.60
N THR A 248 22.03 9.16 12.43
CA THR A 248 21.48 10.51 12.21
C THR A 248 20.19 10.47 11.39
N LEU A 249 19.47 11.60 11.36
CA LEU A 249 18.33 11.78 10.46
C LEU A 249 18.76 11.67 8.99
N ASP A 250 19.92 12.21 8.61
CA ASP A 250 20.43 12.11 7.24
C ASP A 250 20.68 10.66 6.82
N GLU A 251 21.23 9.84 7.72
CA GLU A 251 21.38 8.42 7.46
C GLU A 251 20.02 7.71 7.33
N ALA A 252 19.04 8.04 8.18
CA ALA A 252 17.70 7.47 8.07
C ALA A 252 17.02 7.84 6.74
N ILE A 253 17.17 9.08 6.30
CA ILE A 253 16.67 9.56 4.99
C ILE A 253 17.39 8.83 3.86
N ARG A 254 18.70 8.63 3.95
CA ARG A 254 19.47 7.86 2.96
C ARG A 254 19.00 6.41 2.85
N ILE A 255 18.79 5.71 3.97
CA ILE A 255 18.25 4.33 3.98
C ILE A 255 16.91 4.24 3.24
N LEU A 256 16.06 5.26 3.40
CA LEU A 256 14.79 5.35 2.69
C LEU A 256 14.99 5.69 1.21
N ASN A 257 15.85 6.65 0.90
CA ASN A 257 16.08 7.14 -0.45
C ASN A 257 16.80 6.13 -1.33
N ASP A 258 17.65 5.27 -0.77
CA ASP A 258 18.32 4.18 -1.49
C ASP A 258 17.38 3.00 -1.75
N HIS A 259 16.23 2.94 -1.07
CA HIS A 259 15.24 1.90 -1.30
C HIS A 259 14.53 2.10 -2.66
N PRO A 260 14.30 1.02 -3.45
CA PRO A 260 13.68 1.11 -4.78
C PRO A 260 12.23 1.59 -4.73
N TYR A 261 11.50 1.26 -3.66
CA TYR A 261 10.14 1.74 -3.43
C TYR A 261 10.12 3.12 -2.74
N GLY A 262 9.06 3.87 -3.00
CA GLY A 262 8.84 5.20 -2.44
C GLY A 262 7.35 5.53 -2.34
N ASN A 263 6.54 4.60 -1.82
CA ASN A 263 5.08 4.79 -1.74
C ASN A 263 4.73 5.81 -0.65
N GLY A 264 4.96 5.45 0.61
CA GLY A 264 4.79 6.31 1.76
C GLY A 264 5.97 6.25 2.73
N ALA A 265 6.11 7.30 3.52
CA ALA A 265 7.13 7.40 4.56
C ALA A 265 6.61 8.29 5.70
N SER A 266 7.08 8.08 6.92
CA SER A 266 6.76 9.03 8.01
C SER A 266 7.90 9.21 8.99
N ILE A 267 7.90 10.35 9.67
CA ILE A 267 8.81 10.67 10.76
C ILE A 267 8.01 10.91 12.04
N TYR A 268 8.54 10.42 13.17
CA TYR A 268 8.05 10.71 14.51
C TYR A 268 9.06 11.59 15.24
N THR A 269 8.63 12.77 15.64
CA THR A 269 9.46 13.79 16.29
C THR A 269 8.59 14.90 16.88
N GLN A 270 9.09 15.59 17.90
CA GLN A 270 8.51 16.83 18.43
C GLN A 270 9.22 18.07 17.83
N ASN A 271 10.30 17.87 17.06
CA ASN A 271 11.12 18.93 16.51
C ASN A 271 10.68 19.33 15.09
N GLY A 272 10.28 20.59 14.93
CA GLY A 272 9.86 21.16 13.64
C GLY A 272 10.95 21.19 12.57
N TYR A 273 12.23 21.31 12.94
CA TYR A 273 13.35 21.25 12.01
C TYR A 273 13.47 19.84 11.40
N TYR A 274 13.43 18.78 12.22
CA TYR A 274 13.48 17.40 11.72
C TYR A 274 12.27 17.07 10.83
N ALA A 275 11.06 17.45 11.26
CA ALA A 275 9.86 17.29 10.45
C ALA A 275 9.97 18.02 9.11
N ARG A 276 10.49 19.26 9.11
CA ARG A 276 10.65 20.05 7.89
C ARG A 276 11.69 19.44 6.95
N LYS A 277 12.85 19.04 7.47
CA LYS A 277 13.91 18.41 6.70
C LYS A 277 13.45 17.10 6.07
N PHE A 278 12.81 16.24 6.84
CA PHE A 278 12.26 14.97 6.34
C PHE A 278 11.25 15.19 5.20
N LYS A 279 10.34 16.17 5.33
CA LYS A 279 9.37 16.49 4.28
C LYS A 279 9.99 16.91 2.95
N LEU A 280 11.16 17.55 2.98
CA LEU A 280 11.84 18.00 1.76
C LEU A 280 12.74 16.93 1.16
N ASP A 281 13.44 16.18 2.02
CA ASP A 281 14.57 15.35 1.59
C ASP A 281 14.17 13.88 1.38
N ALA A 282 13.09 13.40 2.01
CA ALA A 282 12.61 12.03 1.86
C ALA A 282 11.92 11.82 0.50
N GLN A 283 12.36 10.83 -0.26
CA GLN A 283 11.85 10.52 -1.59
C GLN A 283 10.76 9.44 -1.54
N ALA A 284 9.58 9.83 -1.06
CA ALA A 284 8.36 9.04 -1.12
C ALA A 284 7.16 9.90 -1.52
N GLY A 285 6.17 9.31 -2.19
CA GLY A 285 5.02 10.06 -2.74
C GLY A 285 4.06 10.59 -1.67
N MET A 286 4.05 9.98 -0.49
CA MET A 286 3.18 10.34 0.62
C MET A 286 3.99 10.44 1.92
N ILE A 287 4.09 11.64 2.49
CA ILE A 287 4.88 11.91 3.69
C ILE A 287 3.97 12.17 4.90
N GLY A 288 4.27 11.49 6.01
CA GLY A 288 3.61 11.68 7.30
C GLY A 288 4.53 12.30 8.35
N VAL A 289 3.95 13.08 9.25
CA VAL A 289 4.60 13.54 10.49
C VAL A 289 3.73 13.09 11.65
N ASN A 290 4.27 12.25 12.53
CA ASN A 290 3.59 11.65 13.68
C ASN A 290 2.33 10.82 13.33
N VAL A 291 2.27 10.29 12.11
CA VAL A 291 1.17 9.42 11.62
C VAL A 291 1.77 8.12 11.07
N GLY A 292 1.11 6.98 11.33
CA GLY A 292 1.61 5.68 10.86
C GLY A 292 1.29 5.37 9.40
N ILE A 293 0.23 6.00 8.86
CA ILE A 293 -0.26 5.77 7.51
C ILE A 293 -0.64 7.12 6.90
N PRO A 294 0.26 7.75 6.13
CA PRO A 294 -0.02 9.05 5.51
C PRO A 294 -0.83 8.88 4.22
N ALA A 295 -1.91 8.08 4.25
CA ALA A 295 -2.81 7.96 3.11
C ALA A 295 -3.62 9.26 2.96
N PRO A 296 -3.64 9.90 1.79
CA PRO A 296 -4.40 11.11 1.55
C PRO A 296 -5.91 10.87 1.70
N VAL A 297 -6.62 11.92 2.09
CA VAL A 297 -8.08 11.98 1.98
C VAL A 297 -8.48 12.07 0.49
N ALA A 298 -9.72 11.68 0.17
CA ALA A 298 -10.16 11.48 -1.23
C ALA A 298 -10.02 12.71 -2.16
N CYS A 299 -10.03 13.92 -1.62
CA CYS A 299 -9.84 15.14 -2.42
C CYS A 299 -8.38 15.43 -2.79
N LEU A 300 -7.42 14.70 -2.19
CA LEU A 300 -5.99 14.79 -2.45
C LEU A 300 -5.51 13.60 -3.28
N PRO A 301 -4.49 13.78 -4.13
CA PRO A 301 -3.97 12.72 -4.98
C PRO A 301 -3.24 11.64 -4.16
N PHE A 302 -3.56 10.37 -4.44
CA PHE A 302 -2.85 9.19 -3.95
C PHE A 302 -1.80 8.72 -4.96
N GLY A 303 -0.57 8.49 -4.52
CA GLY A 303 0.39 7.72 -5.31
C GLY A 303 1.85 7.90 -4.93
N GLY A 304 2.62 6.82 -5.05
CA GLY A 304 4.03 6.75 -4.71
C GLY A 304 5.00 7.36 -5.72
N MET A 305 6.29 7.24 -5.43
CA MET A 305 7.40 7.60 -6.32
C MET A 305 8.23 6.35 -6.66
N LYS A 306 9.22 6.49 -7.54
CA LYS A 306 10.18 5.42 -7.89
C LYS A 306 9.44 4.15 -8.37
N ALA A 307 9.88 2.97 -7.94
CA ALA A 307 9.25 1.70 -8.34
C ALA A 307 7.85 1.45 -7.72
N SER A 308 7.31 2.40 -6.93
CA SER A 308 5.94 2.33 -6.41
C SER A 308 4.91 2.97 -7.36
N GLN A 309 5.34 3.67 -8.41
CA GLN A 309 4.43 4.22 -9.41
C GLN A 309 5.14 4.43 -10.76
N PHE A 310 4.52 3.97 -11.84
CA PHE A 310 5.06 4.04 -13.21
C PHE A 310 4.39 5.10 -14.09
N SER A 311 3.47 5.89 -13.54
CA SER A 311 2.78 7.00 -14.22
C SER A 311 3.10 8.35 -13.55
N HIS A 312 3.03 9.45 -14.29
CA HIS A 312 3.09 10.80 -13.70
C HIS A 312 1.76 11.20 -13.03
N ILE A 313 0.65 10.61 -13.48
CA ILE A 313 -0.69 10.89 -12.97
C ILE A 313 -0.97 10.05 -11.72
N LYS A 314 -1.41 10.71 -10.65
CA LYS A 314 -1.82 10.13 -9.36
C LYS A 314 -3.30 9.70 -9.39
N ALA A 315 -3.66 8.74 -8.54
CA ALA A 315 -5.06 8.39 -8.33
C ALA A 315 -5.76 9.46 -7.46
N GLN A 316 -7.10 9.52 -7.50
CA GLN A 316 -7.93 10.42 -6.68
C GLN A 316 -7.69 11.94 -6.90
N GLY A 317 -8.50 12.75 -6.20
CA GLY A 317 -8.39 14.21 -6.19
C GLY A 317 -8.61 14.87 -7.55
N LYS A 318 -8.01 16.04 -7.76
CA LYS A 318 -8.09 16.75 -9.07
C LYS A 318 -7.26 16.08 -10.16
N ALA A 319 -6.20 15.36 -9.79
CA ALA A 319 -5.28 14.73 -10.74
C ALA A 319 -5.98 13.68 -11.62
N ILE A 320 -6.95 12.95 -11.05
CA ILE A 320 -7.67 11.91 -11.78
C ILE A 320 -8.75 12.46 -12.72
N VAL A 321 -9.23 13.69 -12.53
CA VAL A 321 -10.15 14.33 -13.49
C VAL A 321 -9.45 14.49 -14.83
N GLY A 322 -8.23 15.06 -14.84
CA GLY A 322 -7.43 15.20 -16.06
C GLY A 322 -7.02 13.88 -16.71
N PHE A 323 -7.05 12.76 -15.97
CA PHE A 323 -6.84 11.42 -16.53
C PHE A 323 -8.02 10.97 -17.39
N TYR A 324 -9.24 11.21 -16.88
CA TYR A 324 -10.49 10.77 -17.49
C TYR A 324 -11.09 11.80 -18.47
N THR A 325 -10.48 12.96 -18.63
CA THR A 325 -10.88 13.98 -19.61
C THR A 325 -9.75 14.30 -20.58
N GLN A 326 -10.10 14.87 -21.74
CA GLN A 326 -9.14 15.36 -22.73
C GLN A 326 -9.44 16.82 -23.05
N ASP A 327 -8.39 17.63 -23.09
CA ASP A 327 -8.51 19.03 -23.46
C ASP A 327 -8.81 19.15 -24.96
N LYS A 328 -9.79 19.99 -25.29
CA LYS A 328 -10.13 20.39 -26.65
C LYS A 328 -10.10 21.91 -26.72
N ILE A 329 -9.26 22.45 -27.59
CA ILE A 329 -9.11 23.89 -27.80
C ILE A 329 -9.89 24.27 -29.04
N VAL A 330 -10.80 25.23 -28.91
CA VAL A 330 -11.67 25.70 -29.98
C VAL A 330 -11.49 27.21 -30.14
N THR A 331 -11.11 27.65 -31.34
CA THR A 331 -10.97 29.07 -31.69
C THR A 331 -11.96 29.38 -32.79
N GLU A 332 -12.95 30.22 -32.50
CA GLU A 332 -14.05 30.52 -33.41
C GLU A 332 -14.08 31.99 -33.81
N ARG A 333 -14.41 32.22 -35.07
CA ARG A 333 -14.82 33.52 -35.60
C ARG A 333 -16.05 33.31 -36.46
N TYR A 334 -17.13 34.01 -36.14
CA TYR A 334 -18.37 33.99 -36.90
C TYR A 334 -18.38 35.13 -37.93
N TRP A 335 -19.00 34.89 -39.08
CA TRP A 335 -19.34 35.92 -40.07
C TRP A 335 -20.70 36.57 -39.71
N PRO A 336 -21.01 37.77 -40.21
CA PRO A 336 -22.34 38.37 -39.99
C PRO A 336 -23.45 37.46 -40.52
N GLU A 337 -24.48 37.22 -39.71
CA GLU A 337 -25.73 36.58 -40.14
C GLU A 337 -26.53 37.55 -41.03
N VAL A 338 -27.17 37.04 -42.09
CA VAL A 338 -28.00 37.82 -43.05
C VAL A 338 -29.44 37.88 -42.58
#